data_AF-A0A9E0UF08-F1
#
_entry.id   AF-A0A9E0UF08-F1
#
_cell.length_a   1.000
_cell.length_b   1.000
_cell.length_c   1.000
_cell.angle_alpha   90.00
_cell.angle_beta   90.00
_cell.angle_gamma   90.00
#
_symmetry.space_group_name_H-M   'P 1'
#
loop_
_entity.id
_entity.type
_entity.pdbx_description
1 polymer ?
#
loop_
_entity_poly.entity_id
_entity_poly.type
_entity_poly.pdbx_seq_one_letter_code
_entity_poly.pdbx_strand_id
1 'polypeptide(L)' 'MPTKRDYYEILGLSRDASEDDIKKAYRKLAMKHHPDRNPDNPSSEDKFKEAKLAYEVL' A
#
# COMPACT_ATOMS: atom_id res chain seq x y z
N MET A 1 15.82 -6.59 5.82
CA MET A 1 15.48 -5.33 5.13
C MET A 1 14.46 -5.68 4.06
N PRO A 2 13.23 -5.13 4.08
CA PRO A 2 12.27 -5.35 3.01
C PRO A 2 12.91 -4.87 1.71
N THR A 3 13.00 -5.76 0.75
CA THR A 3 13.56 -5.45 -0.56
C THR A 3 12.50 -4.75 -1.38
N LYS A 4 12.86 -3.95 -2.39
CA LYS A 4 11.87 -3.29 -3.27
C LYS A 4 10.76 -4.22 -3.76
N ARG A 5 11.02 -5.54 -3.86
CA ARG A 5 10.05 -6.58 -4.21
C ARG A 5 8.86 -6.64 -3.26
N ASP A 6 9.09 -6.50 -1.95
CA ASP A 6 8.03 -6.59 -0.94
C ASP A 6 7.03 -5.43 -1.09
N TYR A 7 7.49 -4.24 -1.48
CA TYR A 7 6.64 -3.06 -1.64
C TYR A 7 5.66 -3.17 -2.81
N TYR A 8 6.11 -3.72 -3.94
CA TYR A 8 5.21 -4.00 -5.07
C TYR A 8 4.18 -5.07 -4.68
N GLU A 9 4.56 -6.11 -3.93
CA GLU A 9 3.62 -7.13 -3.43
C GLU A 9 2.63 -6.57 -2.40
N ILE A 10 3.06 -5.69 -1.50
CA ILE A 10 2.19 -4.98 -0.54
C ILE A 10 1.15 -4.14 -1.27
N LEU A 11 1.55 -3.45 -2.35
CA LEU A 11 0.66 -2.67 -3.18
C LEU A 11 -0.19 -3.53 -4.15
N GLY A 12 0.11 -4.83 -4.26
CA GLY A 12 -0.54 -5.75 -5.20
C GLY A 12 -0.21 -5.44 -6.66
N LEU A 13 0.99 -4.94 -6.92
CA LEU A 13 1.49 -4.51 -8.22
C LEU A 13 2.60 -5.42 -8.73
N SER A 14 2.78 -5.45 -10.05
CA SER A 14 3.97 -6.08 -10.65
C SER A 14 5.20 -5.20 -10.42
N ARG A 15 6.38 -5.80 -10.53
CA ARG A 15 7.68 -5.10 -10.43
C ARG A 15 7.88 -4.10 -11.57
N ASP A 16 7.15 -4.31 -12.65
CA ASP A 16 7.12 -3.48 -13.86
C ASP A 16 6.06 -2.37 -13.77
N ALA A 17 5.38 -2.24 -12.62
CA ALA A 17 4.37 -1.21 -12.41
C ALA A 17 4.99 0.18 -12.44
N SER A 18 4.30 1.08 -13.14
CA SER A 18 4.72 2.46 -13.27
C SER A 18 4.38 3.24 -12.00
N GLU A 19 5.01 4.39 -11.77
CA GLU A 19 4.64 5.30 -10.67
C GLU A 19 3.13 5.65 -10.67
N ASP A 20 2.53 5.70 -11.85
CA ASP A 20 1.08 5.94 -12.02
C ASP A 20 0.23 4.76 -11.48
N ASP A 21 0.69 3.53 -11.68
CA ASP A 21 0.07 2.32 -11.12
C ASP A 21 0.25 2.26 -9.60
N ILE A 22 1.43 2.62 -9.10
CA ILE A 22 1.74 2.73 -7.67
C ILE A 22 0.81 3.75 -7.01
N LYS A 23 0.62 4.95 -7.59
CA LYS A 23 -0.36 5.94 -7.10
C LYS A 23 -1.78 5.40 -7.07
N LYS A 24 -2.22 4.73 -8.15
CA LYS A 24 -3.58 4.17 -8.25
C LYS A 24 -3.81 3.06 -7.23
N ALA A 25 -2.86 2.14 -7.07
CA ALA A 25 -2.93 1.05 -6.11
C ALA A 25 -2.93 1.58 -4.68
N TYR A 26 -2.03 2.51 -4.36
CA TYR A 26 -2.00 3.18 -3.07
C TYR A 26 -3.33 3.86 -2.75
N ARG A 27 -3.92 4.64 -3.69
CA ARG A 27 -5.24 5.24 -3.50
C ARG A 27 -6.33 4.21 -3.21
N LYS A 28 -6.34 3.09 -3.94
CA LYS A 28 -7.30 2.00 -3.72
C LYS A 28 -7.13 1.37 -2.34
N LEU A 29 -5.90 1.05 -1.95
CA LEU A 29 -5.58 0.47 -0.64
C LEU A 29 -5.89 1.45 0.49
N ALA A 30 -5.56 2.73 0.32
CA ALA A 30 -5.86 3.80 1.24
C ALA A 30 -7.36 3.93 1.50
N MET A 31 -8.20 3.89 0.46
CA MET A 31 -9.67 3.91 0.62
C MET A 31 -10.25 2.60 1.15
N LYS A 32 -9.56 1.47 0.96
CA LYS A 32 -9.99 0.15 1.45
C LYS A 32 -9.66 -0.05 2.93
N HIS A 33 -8.48 0.40 3.34
CA HIS A 33 -7.95 0.31 4.70
C HIS A 33 -8.10 1.61 5.49
N HIS A 34 -8.84 2.59 4.95
CA HIS A 34 -9.04 3.88 5.60
C HIS A 34 -9.60 3.69 7.02
N PRO A 35 -9.08 4.41 8.04
CA PRO A 35 -9.55 4.29 9.42
C PRO A 35 -11.03 4.65 9.56
N ASP A 36 -11.53 5.59 8.76
CA ASP A 36 -12.97 5.93 8.72
C ASP A 36 -13.88 4.74 8.36
N ARG A 37 -13.39 3.82 7.51
CA ARG A 37 -14.14 2.61 7.10
C ARG A 37 -13.77 1.37 7.92
N ASN A 38 -12.67 1.44 8.65
CA ASN A 38 -12.13 0.34 9.46
C ASN A 38 -11.71 0.83 10.86
N PRO A 39 -12.61 1.48 11.61
CA PRO A 39 -12.24 2.13 12.88
C PRO A 39 -11.74 1.13 13.94
N ASP A 40 -12.19 -0.12 13.88
CA ASP A 40 -11.86 -1.18 14.85
C ASP A 40 -10.90 -2.25 14.31
N ASN A 41 -10.26 -2.01 13.16
CA ASN A 41 -9.38 -3.01 12.55
C ASN A 41 -7.91 -2.57 12.56
N PRO A 42 -7.13 -2.94 13.59
CA PRO A 42 -5.70 -2.61 13.66
C PRO A 42 -4.91 -3.20 12.48
N SER A 43 -5.36 -4.32 11.91
CA SER A 43 -4.74 -4.91 10.72
C SER A 43 -4.89 -4.04 9.46
N SER A 44 -5.92 -3.19 9.39
CA SER A 44 -6.04 -2.19 8.32
C SER A 44 -5.05 -1.05 8.52
N GLU A 45 -4.76 -0.64 9.75
CA GLU A 45 -3.76 0.38 10.04
C GLU A 45 -2.35 -0.07 9.65
N ASP A 46 -1.98 -1.32 9.98
CA ASP A 46 -0.70 -1.90 9.56
C ASP A 46 -0.56 -1.95 8.03
N LYS A 47 -1.59 -2.46 7.33
CA LYS A 47 -1.60 -2.50 5.85
C LYS A 47 -1.55 -1.11 5.24
N PHE A 48 -2.20 -0.12 5.86
CA PHE A 48 -2.14 1.27 5.41
C PHE A 48 -0.73 1.87 5.58
N LYS A 49 -0.07 1.61 6.72
CA LYS A 49 1.32 2.03 6.97
C LYS A 49 2.29 1.37 5.99
N GLU A 50 2.15 0.07 5.75
CA GLU A 50 2.97 -0.66 4.77
C GLU A 50 2.76 -0.14 3.35
N ALA A 51 1.51 0.08 2.93
CA ALA A 51 1.21 0.65 1.61
C ALA A 51 1.75 2.09 1.46
N LYS A 52 1.73 2.88 2.53
CA LYS A 52 2.31 4.23 2.54
C LYS A 52 3.84 4.20 2.44
N LEU A 53 4.50 3.32 3.20
CA LEU A 53 5.95 3.13 3.12
C LEU A 53 6.36 2.63 1.74
N ALA A 54 5.62 1.69 1.17
CA ALA A 54 5.82 1.21 -0.19
C ALA A 54 5.76 2.35 -1.21
N TYR A 55 4.75 3.22 -1.07
CA TYR A 55 4.56 4.38 -1.94
C TYR A 55 5.64 5.48 -1.75
N GLU A 56 6.17 5.66 -0.54
CA GLU A 56 7.26 6.63 -0.28
C GLU A 56 8.62 6.13 -0.77
N VAL A 57 8.82 4.81 -0.89
CA VAL A 57 10.10 4.20 -1.25
C VAL A 57 10.21 3.86 -2.75
N LEU A 58 9.10 3.57 -3.42
CA LEU A 58 9.05 3.26 -4.86
C LEU A 58 8.90 4.52 -5.71
#